data_AF-A0A9W5AXX3-F1
#
_entry.id   AF-A0A9W5AXX3-F1
#
_cell.length_a   1.000
_cell.length_b   1.000
_cell.length_c   1.000
_cell.angle_alpha   90.00
_cell.angle_beta   90.00
_cell.angle_gamma   90.00
#
_symmetry.space_group_name_H-M   'P 1'
#
loop_
_entity.id
_entity.type
_entity.pdbx_description
1 polymer ?
#
loop_
_entity_poly.entity_id
_entity_poly.type
_entity_poly.pdbx_seq_one_letter_code
_entity_poly.pdbx_strand_id
1 'polypeptide(L)' 'MKFQTIKCTSAEDVAAHVRAMVEKNGKGGTTATANEMGVRYQAVSQLVNGRELPNPQILDHLGLEKRIVYVRKDKFMEGK' A
#
# COMPACT_ATOMS: atom_id res chain seq x y z
N MET A 1 -5.83 -25.38 17.58
CA MET A 1 -5.91 -24.36 16.51
C MET A 1 -4.87 -23.29 16.79
N LYS A 2 -3.92 -23.05 15.87
CA LYS A 2 -3.05 -21.86 15.95
C LYS A 2 -3.78 -20.72 15.26
N PHE A 3 -4.10 -19.66 15.99
CA PHE A 3 -4.56 -18.42 15.38
C PHE A 3 -3.39 -17.78 14.64
N GLN A 4 -3.52 -17.55 13.35
CA GLN A 4 -2.55 -16.79 12.58
C GLN A 4 -2.99 -15.32 12.64
N THR A 5 -2.20 -14.48 13.31
CA THR A 5 -2.45 -13.04 13.34
C THR A 5 -2.14 -12.46 11.96
N ILE A 6 -3.18 -12.06 11.23
CA ILE A 6 -3.04 -11.37 9.95
C ILE A 6 -3.06 -9.86 10.21
N LYS A 7 -1.99 -9.16 9.82
CA LYS A 7 -1.94 -7.69 9.87
C LYS A 7 -2.48 -7.15 8.55
N CYS A 8 -3.64 -6.50 8.59
CA CYS A 8 -4.18 -5.76 7.46
C CYS A 8 -3.67 -4.32 7.48
N THR A 9 -3.41 -3.75 6.31
CA THR A 9 -3.00 -2.35 6.14
C THR A 9 -3.80 -1.71 5.01
N SER A 10 -3.99 -0.40 5.07
CA SER A 10 -4.70 0.36 4.04
C SER A 10 -3.82 0.61 2.80
N ALA A 11 -4.43 0.99 1.68
CA ALA A 11 -3.66 1.37 0.50
C ALA A 11 -2.85 2.65 0.74
N GLU A 12 -3.37 3.53 1.59
CA GLU A 12 -2.75 4.77 2.04
C GLU A 12 -1.49 4.49 2.87
N ASP A 13 -1.53 3.48 3.74
CA ASP A 13 -0.34 3.05 4.51
C ASP A 13 0.76 2.53 3.58
N VAL A 14 0.38 1.74 2.57
CA VAL A 14 1.33 1.25 1.55
C VAL A 14 1.92 2.43 0.78
N ALA A 15 1.10 3.38 0.34
CA ALA A 15 1.58 4.57 -0.36
C ALA A 15 2.52 5.42 0.52
N ALA A 16 2.21 5.58 1.81
CA ALA A 16 3.06 6.28 2.76
C ALA A 16 4.41 5.56 2.97
N HIS A 17 4.40 4.23 3.07
CA HIS A 17 5.62 3.43 3.16
C HIS A 17 6.51 3.61 1.92
N VAL A 18 5.93 3.51 0.71
CA VAL A 18 6.68 3.72 -0.55
C VAL A 18 7.20 5.15 -0.65
N ARG A 19 6.43 6.15 -0.20
CA ARG A 19 6.88 7.55 -0.16
C ARG A 19 8.11 7.72 0.75
N ALA A 20 8.13 7.10 1.92
CA ALA A 20 9.28 7.12 2.81
C ALA A 20 10.53 6.47 2.18
N MET A 21 10.36 5.40 1.39
CA MET A 21 11.48 4.81 0.62
C MET A 21 12.02 5.79 -0.43
N VAL A 22 11.13 6.46 -1.16
CA VAL A 22 11.52 7.48 -2.15
C VAL A 22 12.29 8.62 -1.49
N GLU A 23 11.83 9.12 -0.34
CA GLU A 23 12.50 10.18 0.43
C GLU A 23 13.88 9.74 0.92
N LYS A 24 14.01 8.50 1.42
CA LYS A 24 15.28 7.91 1.84
C LYS A 24 16.31 7.86 0.70
N ASN A 25 15.86 7.62 -0.53
CA ASN A 25 16.72 7.58 -1.72
C ASN A 25 17.12 8.97 -2.26
N GLY A 26 16.51 10.05 -1.77
CA GLY A 26 16.90 11.42 -2.11
C GLY A 26 16.63 11.82 -3.57
N LYS A 27 17.58 12.52 -4.20
CA LYS A 27 17.41 13.04 -5.57
C LYS A 27 17.30 11.87 -6.57
N GLY A 28 16.18 11.79 -7.28
CA GLY A 28 15.89 10.65 -8.15
C GLY A 28 15.31 9.43 -7.42
N GLY A 29 14.88 9.60 -6.17
CA GLY A 29 14.39 8.53 -5.30
C GLY A 29 13.27 7.71 -5.92
N THR A 30 12.35 8.31 -6.69
CA THR A 30 11.29 7.57 -7.38
C THR A 30 11.85 6.55 -8.39
N THR A 31 12.90 6.90 -9.13
CA THR A 31 13.57 6.00 -10.08
C THR A 31 14.35 4.92 -9.34
N ALA A 32 15.06 5.28 -8.28
CA ALA A 32 15.81 4.33 -7.46
C ALA A 32 14.87 3.29 -6.82
N THR A 33 13.79 3.73 -6.19
CA THR A 33 12.77 2.86 -5.60
C THR A 33 12.07 1.99 -6.65
N ALA A 34 11.80 2.52 -7.85
CA ALA A 34 11.25 1.72 -8.94
C ALA A 34 12.19 0.59 -9.38
N ASN A 35 13.50 0.88 -9.47
CA ASN A 35 14.51 -0.11 -9.80
C ASN A 35 14.67 -1.16 -8.68
N GLU A 36 14.69 -0.74 -7.41
CA GLU A 36 14.73 -1.64 -6.24
C GLU A 36 13.53 -2.60 -6.23
N MET A 37 12.35 -2.10 -6.57
CA MET A 37 11.11 -2.88 -6.62
C MET A 37 10.96 -3.72 -7.90
N GLY A 38 11.78 -3.47 -8.92
CA GLY A 38 11.64 -4.11 -10.24
C GLY A 38 10.36 -3.71 -10.98
N VAL A 39 9.88 -2.48 -10.77
CA VAL A 39 8.63 -1.97 -11.37
C VAL A 39 8.88 -0.74 -12.23
N ARG A 40 7.89 -0.36 -13.03
CA ARG A 40 7.98 0.86 -13.85
C ARG A 40 8.00 2.10 -12.96
N TYR A 41 8.84 3.07 -13.30
CA TYR A 41 8.87 4.40 -12.67
C TYR A 41 7.47 5.01 -12.50
N GLN A 42 6.64 4.91 -13.54
CA GLN A 42 5.29 5.47 -13.53
C GLN A 42 4.41 4.87 -12.43
N ALA A 43 4.56 3.57 -12.12
CA ALA A 43 3.79 2.92 -11.06
C ALA A 43 4.11 3.49 -9.68
N VAL A 44 5.41 3.69 -9.38
CA VAL A 44 5.83 4.32 -8.12
C VAL A 44 5.35 5.77 -8.09
N SER A 45 5.53 6.51 -9.19
CA SER A 45 5.14 7.92 -9.28
C SER A 45 3.63 8.12 -9.09
N GLN A 46 2.78 7.31 -9.73
CA GLN A 46 1.33 7.40 -9.59
C GLN A 46 0.87 7.02 -8.19
N LEU A 47 1.48 6.00 -7.57
CA LEU A 47 1.17 5.58 -6.21
C LEU A 47 1.51 6.67 -5.17
N VAL A 48 2.75 7.18 -5.18
CA VAL A 48 3.17 8.17 -4.16
C VAL A 48 2.47 9.52 -4.33
N ASN A 49 1.94 9.81 -5.51
CA ASN A 49 1.11 10.99 -5.77
C ASN A 49 -0.39 10.75 -5.56
N GLY A 50 -0.80 9.55 -5.09
CA GLY A 50 -2.19 9.22 -4.78
C GLY A 50 -3.11 9.12 -6.00
N ARG A 51 -2.54 8.92 -7.21
CA ARG A 51 -3.32 8.81 -8.46
C ARG A 51 -3.77 7.39 -8.76
N GLU A 52 -3.03 6.39 -8.26
CA GLU A 52 -3.35 4.98 -8.42
C GLU A 52 -3.14 4.19 -7.13
N LEU A 53 -3.89 3.09 -6.98
CA LEU A 53 -3.67 2.12 -5.92
C LEU A 53 -2.39 1.30 -6.17
N PRO A 54 -1.80 0.69 -5.12
CA PRO A 54 -0.65 -0.19 -5.29
C PRO A 54 -0.96 -1.31 -6.30
N ASN A 55 -0.13 -1.41 -7.34
CA ASN A 55 -0.26 -2.49 -8.31
C ASN A 55 0.27 -3.81 -7.73
N PRO A 56 -0.04 -4.97 -8.35
CA PRO A 56 0.38 -6.27 -7.83
C PRO A 56 1.89 -6.40 -7.64
N GLN A 57 2.70 -5.86 -8.54
CA GLN A 57 4.16 -5.97 -8.46
C GLN A 57 4.74 -5.23 -7.24
N ILE A 58 4.19 -4.06 -6.90
CA ILE A 58 4.57 -3.32 -5.68
C ILE A 58 4.16 -4.12 -4.45
N LEU A 59 2.96 -4.71 -4.44
CA LEU A 59 2.49 -5.51 -3.33
C LEU A 59 3.34 -6.78 -3.14
N ASP A 60 3.68 -7.47 -4.23
CA ASP A 60 4.52 -8.66 -4.23
C ASP A 60 5.91 -8.36 -3.64
N HIS A 61 6.52 -7.24 -4.03
CA HIS A 61 7.80 -6.80 -3.48
C HIS A 61 7.74 -6.56 -1.97
N LEU A 62 6.62 -6.03 -1.47
CA LEU A 62 6.39 -5.78 -0.05
C LEU A 62 5.90 -7.02 0.72
N GLY A 63 5.74 -8.17 0.06
CA GLY A 63 5.19 -9.38 0.66
C GLY A 63 3.73 -9.23 1.07
N LEU A 64 2.97 -8.39 0.37
CA LEU A 64 1.58 -8.07 0.63
C LEU A 64 0.66 -8.72 -0.40
N GLU A 65 -0.52 -9.14 0.05
CA GLU A 65 -1.60 -9.62 -0.81
C GLU A 65 -2.74 -8.61 -0.79
N LYS A 66 -3.27 -8.24 -1.97
CA LYS A 66 -4.47 -7.39 -2.04
C LYS A 66 -5.69 -8.17 -1.57
N ARG A 67 -6.37 -7.68 -0.53
CA ARG A 67 -7.68 -8.20 -0.10
C ARG A 67 -8.72 -7.10 -0.03
N ILE A 68 -9.93 -7.40 -0.50
CA ILE A 68 -11.09 -6.52 -0.35
C ILE A 68 -11.82 -6.94 0.93
N VAL A 69 -11.88 -6.06 1.92
CA VAL A 69 -12.58 -6.29 3.18
C VAL A 69 -13.87 -5.48 3.18
N TYR A 70 -15.01 -6.17 3.23
CA TYR A 70 -16.31 -5.54 3.39
C TYR A 70 -16.61 -5.38 4.88
N VAL A 71 -16.67 -4.14 5.35
CA VAL A 71 -17.10 -3.84 6.72
C VAL A 71 -18.61 -3.61 6.71
N ARG A 72 -19.36 -4.48 7.40
CA ARG A 72 -20.78 -4.25 7.63
C ARG A 72 -20.90 -3.07 8.59
N LYS A 73 -21.51 -1.97 8.16
CA LYS A 73 -21.89 -0.90 9.07
C LYS A 73 -23.00 -1.47 9.96
N ASP A 74 -22.68 -1.73 11.22
CA ASP A 74 -23.74 -1.94 12.20
C ASP A 74 -24.56 -0.66 12.23
N LYS A 75 -25.86 -0.78 11.91
CA LYS A 75 -26.79 0.30 12.18
C LYS A 75 -26.79 0.45 13.69
N PHE A 76 -26.08 1.46 14.19
CA PHE A 76 -26.27 1.97 15.53
C PHE A 76 -27.76 2.33 15.63
N MET A 77 -28.56 1.42 16.17
CA MET A 77 -29.90 1.75 16.63
C MET A 77 -29.66 2.57 17.89
N GLU A 78 -29.54 3.89 17.74
CA GLU A 78 -29.68 4.80 18.86
C GLU A 78 -31.06 4.50 19.47
N GLY A 79 -31.03 3.83 20.62
CA GLY A 79 -32.20 3.60 21.44
C GLY A 79 -32.77 4.95 21.85
N LYS A 80 -34.05 5.14 21.51
CA LYS A 80 -34.92 6.20 22.03
C LYS A 80 -35.03 6.15 23.54
#